data_AF-A0A7M4FYK3-F1
#
_entry.id   AF-A0A7M4FYK3-F1
#
_cell.length_a   1.000
_cell.length_b   1.000
_cell.length_c   1.000
_cell.angle_alpha   90.00
_cell.angle_beta   90.00
_cell.angle_gamma   90.00
#
_symmetry.space_group_name_H-M   'P 1'
#
loop_
_entity.id
_entity.type
_entity.pdbx_description
1 polymer ?
#
loop_
_entity_poly.entity_id
_entity_poly.type
_entity_poly.pdbx_seq_one_letter_code
_entity_poly.pdbx_strand_id
1 'polypeptide(L)'
;MTRYMYPSMDQLAEMLPGILKQFGLNSVIGMGTGAGAYILTRFALNHPEMVEGLVLINVNPCAEGWMDWAATKISGWANALPDMVISHLFGKEEIHSNPDLIYTYRQHVINDMNPTNLHLFVNSYNSRRDLEIERPVPGVNVVTLQCPSLLVVGDNSPAVDAVVECNAKLDPTKTTLLKMADCGGFPQVSQPAKLAEAFKYFVQGMGYMPSASMTRLMRSRTASGSSVTSLEGQRSRSHTGEGTRSRSHTGEGTRNRSHTDTRIELTPNSANNAEQSSPKSMEVSC
;
A
#
# COMPACT_ATOMS: atom_id res chain seq x y z
N MET A 1 -31.82 -21.72 -26.85
CA MET A 1 -30.46 -21.66 -26.27
C MET A 1 -30.55 -21.05 -24.90
N THR A 2 -30.20 -21.79 -23.85
CA THR A 2 -30.12 -21.28 -22.47
C THR A 2 -28.96 -20.28 -22.38
N ARG A 3 -29.26 -19.05 -21.96
CA ARG A 3 -28.27 -18.00 -21.72
C ARG A 3 -27.35 -18.47 -20.59
N TYR A 4 -26.03 -18.46 -20.81
CA TYR A 4 -25.07 -18.79 -19.75
C TYR A 4 -25.15 -17.73 -18.65
N MET A 5 -25.31 -18.18 -17.41
CA MET A 5 -25.33 -17.33 -16.22
C MET A 5 -23.92 -17.30 -15.63
N TYR A 6 -23.20 -16.21 -15.85
CA TYR A 6 -21.85 -16.04 -15.32
C TYR A 6 -21.89 -15.79 -13.81
N PRO A 7 -20.93 -16.33 -13.02
CA PRO A 7 -20.92 -16.15 -11.57
C PRO A 7 -20.87 -14.68 -11.13
N SER A 8 -21.61 -14.32 -10.08
CA SER A 8 -21.45 -13.03 -9.39
C SER A 8 -20.08 -12.92 -8.70
N MET A 9 -19.66 -11.72 -8.30
CA MET A 9 -18.40 -11.56 -7.54
C MET A 9 -18.39 -12.37 -6.23
N ASP A 10 -19.54 -12.51 -5.57
CA ASP A 10 -19.67 -13.33 -4.37
C ASP A 10 -19.54 -14.82 -4.69
N GLN A 11 -20.20 -15.29 -5.76
CA GLN A 11 -20.06 -16.68 -6.22
C GLN A 11 -18.62 -17.00 -6.65
N LEU A 12 -17.89 -16.04 -7.24
CA LEU A 12 -16.48 -16.21 -7.54
C LEU A 12 -15.64 -16.39 -6.27
N ALA A 13 -15.97 -15.68 -5.18
CA ALA A 13 -15.31 -15.84 -3.88
C ALA A 13 -15.61 -17.21 -3.25
N GLU A 14 -16.84 -17.72 -3.41
CA GLU A 14 -17.26 -19.06 -2.94
C GLU A 14 -16.51 -20.22 -3.63
N MET A 15 -15.87 -19.97 -4.78
CA MET A 15 -15.03 -20.99 -5.43
C MET A 15 -13.68 -21.19 -4.74
N LEU A 16 -13.19 -20.20 -3.99
CA LEU A 16 -11.84 -20.21 -3.41
C LEU A 16 -11.62 -21.30 -2.35
N PRO A 17 -12.55 -21.57 -1.40
CA PRO A 17 -12.42 -22.69 -0.47
C PRO A 17 -12.21 -24.04 -1.17
N GLY A 18 -12.89 -24.26 -2.31
CA GLY A 18 -12.74 -25.46 -3.12
C GLY A 18 -11.33 -25.64 -3.68
N ILE A 19 -10.69 -24.53 -4.09
CA ILE A 19 -9.31 -24.53 -4.58
C ILE A 19 -8.34 -24.90 -3.45
N LEU A 20 -8.47 -24.27 -2.27
CA LEU A 20 -7.61 -24.59 -1.12
C LEU A 20 -7.75 -26.06 -0.72
N LYS A 21 -8.98 -26.57 -0.66
CA LYS A 21 -9.26 -27.98 -0.35
C LYS A 21 -8.65 -28.93 -1.37
N GLN A 22 -8.75 -28.62 -2.67
CA GLN A 22 -8.19 -29.45 -3.74
C GLN A 22 -6.67 -29.62 -3.61
N PHE A 23 -5.97 -28.58 -3.14
CA PHE A 23 -4.51 -28.60 -2.95
C PHE A 23 -4.06 -28.92 -1.52
N GLY A 24 -4.99 -29.19 -0.58
CA GLY A 24 -4.67 -29.46 0.82
C GLY A 24 -4.07 -28.27 1.56
N LEU A 25 -4.44 -27.04 1.17
CA LEU A 25 -3.98 -25.80 1.81
C LEU A 25 -4.93 -25.41 2.95
N ASN A 26 -4.36 -25.06 4.11
CA ASN A 26 -5.15 -24.62 5.26
C ASN A 26 -5.52 -23.13 5.16
N SER A 27 -4.58 -22.32 4.68
CA SER A 27 -4.67 -20.86 4.69
C SER A 27 -3.80 -20.26 3.58
N VAL A 28 -4.07 -19.00 3.23
CA VAL A 28 -3.34 -18.26 2.19
C VAL A 28 -3.04 -16.82 2.61
N ILE A 29 -1.97 -16.25 2.02
CA ILE A 29 -1.80 -14.80 1.90
C ILE A 29 -2.28 -14.43 0.49
N GLY A 30 -3.43 -13.76 0.42
CA GLY A 30 -4.07 -13.39 -0.84
C GLY A 30 -3.48 -12.11 -1.44
N MET A 31 -3.29 -12.07 -2.75
CA MET A 31 -2.93 -10.85 -3.48
C MET A 31 -3.87 -10.67 -4.66
N GLY A 32 -4.56 -9.54 -4.72
CA GLY A 32 -5.57 -9.26 -5.74
C GLY A 32 -5.47 -7.84 -6.27
N THR A 33 -5.95 -7.64 -7.51
CA THR A 33 -6.07 -6.32 -8.14
C THR A 33 -7.50 -6.09 -8.60
N GLY A 34 -8.09 -4.92 -8.29
CA GLY A 34 -9.43 -4.54 -8.74
C GLY A 34 -10.48 -5.57 -8.33
N ALA A 35 -11.10 -6.21 -9.33
CA ALA A 35 -12.05 -7.32 -9.12
C ALA A 35 -11.46 -8.46 -8.26
N GLY A 36 -10.20 -8.84 -8.49
CA GLY A 36 -9.53 -9.87 -7.68
C GLY A 36 -9.34 -9.45 -6.22
N ALA A 37 -9.11 -8.16 -5.97
CA ALA A 37 -9.02 -7.62 -4.61
C ALA A 37 -10.39 -7.68 -3.91
N TYR A 38 -11.47 -7.32 -4.61
CA TYR A 38 -12.84 -7.46 -4.09
C TYR A 38 -13.18 -8.92 -3.75
N ILE A 39 -12.91 -9.85 -4.68
CA ILE A 39 -13.20 -11.29 -4.51
C ILE A 39 -12.44 -11.85 -3.30
N LEU A 40 -11.15 -11.55 -3.18
CA LEU A 40 -10.34 -11.99 -2.04
C LEU A 40 -10.81 -11.38 -0.72
N THR A 41 -11.25 -10.12 -0.74
CA THR A 41 -11.82 -9.46 0.45
C THR A 41 -13.11 -10.16 0.87
N ARG A 42 -14.03 -10.44 -0.06
CA ARG A 42 -15.26 -11.19 0.23
C ARG A 42 -14.95 -12.59 0.76
N PHE A 43 -13.97 -13.28 0.18
CA PHE A 43 -13.52 -14.58 0.66
C PHE A 43 -12.99 -14.51 2.11
N ALA A 44 -12.16 -13.52 2.44
CA ALA A 44 -11.65 -13.34 3.79
C ALA A 44 -12.73 -12.95 4.81
N LEU A 45 -13.79 -12.24 4.38
CA LEU A 45 -14.94 -11.96 5.24
C LEU A 45 -15.77 -13.23 5.52
N ASN A 46 -15.89 -14.12 4.53
CA ASN A 46 -16.67 -15.35 4.64
C ASN A 46 -15.89 -16.48 5.36
N HIS A 47 -14.58 -16.54 5.18
CA HIS A 47 -13.68 -17.60 5.65
C HIS A 47 -12.41 -17.01 6.29
N PRO A 48 -12.53 -16.24 7.39
CA PRO A 48 -11.39 -15.57 8.02
C PRO A 48 -10.30 -16.56 8.48
N GLU A 49 -10.66 -17.80 8.79
CA GLU A 49 -9.74 -18.88 9.17
C GLU A 49 -8.83 -19.33 8.02
N MET A 50 -9.22 -19.10 6.77
CA MET A 50 -8.47 -19.52 5.58
C MET A 50 -7.58 -18.39 5.02
N VAL A 51 -7.58 -17.20 5.63
CA VAL A 51 -6.85 -16.03 5.13
C VAL A 51 -5.99 -15.43 6.22
N GLU A 52 -4.68 -15.50 6.03
CA GLU A 52 -3.72 -14.95 6.99
C GLU A 52 -3.42 -13.47 6.74
N GLY A 53 -3.51 -13.03 5.49
CA GLY A 53 -3.27 -11.65 5.12
C GLY A 53 -3.68 -11.35 3.70
N LEU A 54 -3.93 -10.08 3.40
CA LEU A 54 -4.35 -9.61 2.08
C LEU A 54 -3.49 -8.47 1.56
N VAL A 55 -3.15 -8.54 0.28
CA VAL A 55 -2.55 -7.43 -0.48
C VAL A 55 -3.54 -7.01 -1.55
N LEU A 56 -4.16 -5.86 -1.36
CA LEU A 56 -5.30 -5.38 -2.12
C LEU A 56 -4.90 -4.17 -2.98
N ILE A 57 -4.63 -4.42 -4.26
CA ILE A 57 -4.24 -3.39 -5.21
C ILE A 57 -5.50 -2.83 -5.89
N ASN A 58 -5.67 -1.51 -5.86
CA ASN A 58 -6.82 -0.83 -6.48
C ASN A 58 -8.19 -1.43 -6.08
N VAL A 59 -8.35 -1.81 -4.81
CA VAL A 59 -9.63 -2.33 -4.33
C VAL A 59 -10.70 -1.23 -4.36
N ASN A 60 -11.90 -1.59 -4.82
CA ASN A 60 -13.09 -0.76 -4.68
C ASN A 60 -14.16 -1.55 -3.90
N PRO A 61 -14.45 -1.18 -2.65
CA PRO A 61 -15.39 -1.91 -1.80
C PRO A 61 -16.86 -1.57 -2.06
N CYS A 62 -17.14 -0.60 -2.92
CA CYS A 62 -18.47 -0.04 -3.16
C CYS A 62 -19.05 -0.54 -4.49
N ALA A 63 -20.37 -0.58 -4.59
CA ALA A 63 -21.16 -1.01 -5.74
C ALA A 63 -21.21 0.03 -6.86
N GLU A 64 -20.55 1.19 -6.68
CA GLU A 64 -20.44 2.18 -7.74
C GLU A 64 -19.86 1.52 -9.00
N GLY A 65 -20.72 1.40 -10.00
CA GLY A 65 -20.31 1.00 -11.33
C GLY A 65 -19.47 2.13 -11.89
N TRP A 66 -18.28 1.82 -12.40
CA TRP A 66 -17.42 2.81 -13.03
C TRP A 66 -17.97 3.33 -14.39
N MET A 67 -19.22 2.98 -14.72
CA MET A 67 -19.79 2.95 -16.06
C MET A 67 -20.95 3.94 -16.29
N ASP A 68 -20.88 5.15 -15.73
CA ASP A 68 -21.85 6.21 -16.09
C ASP A 68 -21.80 6.60 -17.58
N TRP A 69 -20.68 6.34 -18.28
CA TRP A 69 -20.53 6.65 -19.71
C TRP A 69 -20.98 5.51 -20.66
N ALA A 70 -21.06 4.27 -20.17
CA ALA A 70 -21.32 3.09 -21.02
C ALA A 70 -22.81 2.84 -21.25
N ALA A 71 -23.68 3.41 -20.41
CA ALA A 71 -25.13 3.28 -20.49
C ALA A 71 -25.73 3.85 -21.80
N THR A 72 -24.98 4.66 -22.56
CA THR A 72 -25.48 5.33 -23.77
C THR A 72 -25.18 4.65 -25.11
N LYS A 73 -24.43 3.53 -25.17
CA LYS A 73 -24.11 2.86 -26.45
C LYS A 73 -24.20 1.32 -26.43
N ILE A 74 -25.43 0.81 -26.38
CA ILE A 74 -25.73 -0.63 -26.43
C ILE A 74 -25.41 -1.26 -27.81
N SER A 75 -25.44 -0.49 -28.91
CA SER A 75 -25.27 -1.03 -30.27
C SER A 75 -23.80 -1.18 -30.75
N GLY A 76 -22.80 -0.75 -29.97
CA GLY A 76 -21.37 -0.76 -30.35
C GLY A 76 -20.42 -1.35 -29.30
N TRP A 77 -20.96 -2.04 -28.28
CA TRP A 77 -20.24 -2.29 -27.03
C TRP A 77 -19.10 -3.31 -27.13
N ALA A 78 -19.17 -4.28 -28.05
CA ALA A 78 -18.08 -5.23 -28.28
C ALA A 78 -16.80 -4.55 -28.78
N ASN A 79 -16.92 -3.52 -29.63
CA ASN A 79 -15.78 -2.73 -30.13
C ASN A 79 -15.25 -1.76 -29.06
N ALA A 80 -16.06 -1.42 -28.06
CA ALA A 80 -15.69 -0.53 -26.97
C ALA A 80 -15.07 -1.27 -25.76
N LEU A 81 -15.16 -2.61 -25.70
CA LEU A 81 -14.69 -3.40 -24.55
C LEU A 81 -13.19 -3.21 -24.24
N PRO A 82 -12.27 -3.19 -25.23
CA PRO A 82 -10.86 -2.90 -24.94
C PRO A 82 -10.67 -1.49 -24.37
N ASP A 83 -11.30 -0.47 -24.97
CA ASP A 83 -11.18 0.93 -24.52
C ASP A 83 -11.76 1.12 -23.12
N MET A 84 -12.87 0.44 -22.86
CA MET A 84 -13.52 0.33 -21.57
C MET A 84 -12.55 -0.24 -20.54
N VAL A 85 -11.99 -1.44 -20.78
CA VAL A 85 -11.04 -2.06 -19.87
C VAL A 85 -9.81 -1.16 -19.64
N ILE A 86 -9.25 -0.56 -20.70
CA ILE A 86 -8.13 0.38 -20.57
C ILE A 86 -8.49 1.57 -19.67
N SER A 87 -9.66 2.18 -19.85
CA SER A 87 -10.08 3.34 -19.03
C SER A 87 -10.35 2.99 -17.55
N HIS A 88 -10.72 1.74 -17.27
CA HIS A 88 -10.86 1.25 -15.90
C HIS A 88 -9.49 1.01 -15.24
N LEU A 89 -8.54 0.54 -16.03
CA LEU A 89 -7.24 0.11 -15.54
C LEU A 89 -6.22 1.24 -15.42
N PHE A 90 -6.28 2.25 -16.29
CA PHE A 90 -5.27 3.30 -16.40
C PHE A 90 -5.85 4.69 -16.18
N GLY A 91 -5.07 5.56 -15.52
CA GLY A 91 -5.44 6.97 -15.35
C GLY A 91 -5.41 7.72 -16.69
N LYS A 92 -6.19 8.79 -16.82
CA LYS A 92 -6.25 9.59 -18.08
C LYS A 92 -4.87 10.08 -18.52
N GLU A 93 -4.04 10.53 -17.58
CA GLU A 93 -2.68 11.01 -17.90
C GLU A 93 -1.75 9.89 -18.35
N GLU A 94 -1.83 8.71 -17.70
CA GLU A 94 -1.05 7.51 -18.06
C GLU A 94 -1.41 7.02 -19.46
N ILE A 95 -2.70 7.08 -19.82
CA ILE A 95 -3.19 6.72 -21.16
C ILE A 95 -2.53 7.57 -22.25
N HIS A 96 -2.28 8.85 -21.99
CA HIS A 96 -1.68 9.77 -22.96
C HIS A 96 -0.15 9.75 -22.92
N SER A 97 0.45 9.54 -21.75
CA SER A 97 1.90 9.64 -21.54
C SER A 97 2.67 8.35 -21.85
N ASN A 98 2.00 7.19 -21.88
CA ASN A 98 2.65 5.90 -22.16
C ASN A 98 1.91 5.10 -23.25
N PRO A 99 1.89 5.59 -24.51
CA PRO A 99 1.10 4.98 -25.58
C PRO A 99 1.50 3.53 -25.88
N ASP A 100 2.78 3.17 -25.70
CA ASP A 100 3.26 1.81 -25.97
C ASP A 100 2.69 0.80 -24.96
N LEU A 101 2.74 1.11 -23.66
CA LEU A 101 2.14 0.26 -22.61
C LEU A 101 0.65 0.06 -22.85
N ILE A 102 -0.05 1.15 -23.17
CA ILE A 102 -1.50 1.14 -23.42
C ILE A 102 -1.82 0.35 -24.68
N TYR A 103 -1.01 0.48 -25.74
CA TYR A 103 -1.15 -0.31 -26.94
C TYR A 103 -0.94 -1.81 -26.65
N THR A 104 0.11 -2.18 -25.92
CA THR A 104 0.36 -3.57 -25.50
C THR A 104 -0.82 -4.15 -24.75
N TYR A 105 -1.34 -3.43 -23.74
CA TYR A 105 -2.50 -3.89 -22.98
C TYR A 105 -3.77 -3.97 -23.83
N ARG A 106 -3.99 -3.01 -24.73
CA ARG A 106 -5.15 -3.04 -25.64
C ARG A 106 -5.07 -4.26 -26.58
N GLN A 107 -3.90 -4.54 -27.14
CA GLN A 107 -3.69 -5.72 -27.98
C GLN A 107 -3.87 -7.02 -27.19
N HIS A 108 -3.42 -7.07 -25.93
CA HIS A 108 -3.65 -8.22 -25.06
C HIS A 108 -5.16 -8.49 -24.87
N VAL A 109 -5.94 -7.44 -24.58
CA VAL A 109 -7.41 -7.58 -24.42
C VAL A 109 -8.09 -8.04 -25.72
N ILE A 110 -7.60 -7.59 -26.88
CA ILE A 110 -8.19 -7.95 -28.19
C ILE A 110 -7.82 -9.36 -28.63
N ASN A 111 -6.54 -9.74 -28.50
CA ASN A 111 -5.99 -10.94 -29.13
C ASN A 111 -5.92 -12.14 -28.19
N ASP A 112 -5.75 -11.92 -26.88
CA ASP A 112 -5.44 -12.99 -25.92
C ASP A 112 -6.63 -13.33 -25.01
N MET A 113 -7.70 -12.53 -25.04
CA MET A 113 -8.89 -12.73 -24.21
C MET A 113 -10.11 -13.13 -25.04
N ASN A 114 -10.93 -14.05 -24.52
CA ASN A 114 -12.23 -14.33 -25.12
C ASN A 114 -13.18 -13.15 -24.84
N PRO A 115 -13.67 -12.41 -25.87
CA PRO A 115 -14.43 -11.19 -25.67
C PRO A 115 -15.79 -11.44 -25.01
N THR A 116 -16.44 -12.57 -25.30
CA THR A 116 -17.72 -12.95 -24.71
C THR A 116 -17.57 -13.20 -23.20
N ASN A 117 -16.54 -13.96 -22.80
CA ASN A 117 -16.30 -14.26 -21.38
C ASN A 117 -15.83 -13.02 -20.61
N LEU A 118 -14.98 -12.18 -21.22
CA LEU A 118 -14.55 -10.93 -20.61
C LEU A 118 -15.72 -9.99 -20.36
N HIS A 119 -16.62 -9.84 -21.33
CA HIS A 119 -17.84 -9.04 -21.16
C HIS A 119 -18.70 -9.55 -20.00
N LEU A 120 -18.85 -10.87 -19.84
CA LEU A 120 -19.58 -11.44 -18.72
C LEU A 120 -18.90 -11.15 -17.37
N PHE A 121 -17.57 -11.24 -17.31
CA PHE A 121 -16.80 -10.92 -16.10
C PHE A 121 -16.89 -9.43 -15.72
N VAL A 122 -16.75 -8.53 -16.70
CA VAL A 122 -16.90 -7.08 -16.51
C VAL A 122 -18.30 -6.74 -15.99
N ASN A 123 -19.34 -7.33 -16.57
CA ASN A 123 -20.71 -7.13 -16.10
C ASN A 123 -20.88 -7.62 -14.65
N SER A 124 -20.33 -8.80 -14.33
CA SER A 124 -20.36 -9.33 -12.97
C SER A 124 -19.71 -8.36 -11.97
N TYR A 125 -18.55 -7.79 -12.32
CA TYR A 125 -17.86 -6.82 -11.46
C TYR A 125 -18.62 -5.49 -11.33
N ASN A 126 -19.27 -5.03 -12.39
CA ASN A 126 -20.09 -3.81 -12.37
C ASN A 126 -21.37 -3.98 -11.56
N SER A 127 -21.92 -5.19 -11.51
CA SER A 127 -23.10 -5.53 -10.71
C SER A 127 -22.76 -5.96 -9.28
N ARG A 128 -21.50 -5.79 -8.84
CA ARG A 128 -21.11 -6.16 -7.47
C ARG A 128 -21.88 -5.33 -6.45
N ARG A 129 -22.14 -5.91 -5.29
CA ARG A 129 -22.70 -5.20 -4.14
C ARG A 129 -21.59 -4.58 -3.30
N ASP A 130 -21.97 -3.78 -2.31
CA ASP A 130 -21.03 -3.29 -1.31
C ASP A 130 -20.42 -4.45 -0.51
N LEU A 131 -19.16 -4.29 -0.11
CA LEU A 131 -18.52 -5.23 0.81
C LEU A 131 -19.13 -5.17 2.22
N GLU A 132 -19.85 -4.09 2.54
CA GLU A 132 -20.48 -3.84 3.85
C GLU A 132 -19.47 -3.89 5.01
N ILE A 133 -18.24 -3.44 4.74
CA ILE A 133 -17.18 -3.32 5.75
C ILE A 133 -17.31 -1.99 6.48
N GLU A 134 -17.18 -2.03 7.81
CA GLU A 134 -17.17 -0.84 8.65
C GLU A 134 -16.01 -0.89 9.63
N ARG A 135 -15.52 0.30 10.00
CA ARG A 135 -14.39 0.40 10.92
C ARG A 135 -14.83 -0.05 12.31
N PRO A 136 -14.14 -1.01 12.94
CA PRO A 136 -14.50 -1.46 14.27
C PRO A 136 -14.35 -0.33 15.29
N VAL A 137 -15.38 -0.15 16.11
CA VAL A 137 -15.42 0.79 17.24
C VAL A 137 -15.64 -0.03 18.52
N PRO A 138 -14.96 0.28 19.64
CA PRO A 138 -15.15 -0.44 20.89
C PRO A 138 -16.63 -0.53 21.29
N GLY A 139 -17.11 -1.74 21.53
CA GLY A 139 -18.50 -1.99 21.94
C GLY A 139 -19.52 -2.14 20.81
N VAL A 140 -19.10 -2.00 19.54
CA VAL A 140 -19.97 -2.22 18.37
C VAL A 140 -19.43 -3.40 17.57
N ASN A 141 -20.28 -4.40 17.33
CA ASN A 141 -19.95 -5.51 16.44
C ASN A 141 -20.24 -5.08 15.00
N VAL A 142 -19.18 -4.97 14.20
CA VAL A 142 -19.27 -4.65 12.77
C VAL A 142 -18.58 -5.73 11.94
N VAL A 143 -18.94 -5.80 10.65
CA VAL A 143 -18.25 -6.64 9.69
C VAL A 143 -16.98 -5.94 9.23
N THR A 144 -15.83 -6.58 9.40
CA THR A 144 -14.52 -6.08 8.94
C THR A 144 -13.56 -7.25 8.72
N LEU A 145 -12.46 -7.00 8.01
CA LEU A 145 -11.37 -7.95 7.87
C LEU A 145 -10.71 -8.26 9.23
N GLN A 146 -10.46 -9.54 9.48
CA GLN A 146 -9.80 -10.01 10.71
C GLN A 146 -8.28 -10.16 10.55
N CYS A 147 -7.78 -10.26 9.32
CA CYS A 147 -6.38 -10.44 8.96
C CYS A 147 -5.66 -9.11 8.67
N PRO A 148 -4.32 -9.06 8.82
CA PRO A 148 -3.50 -7.97 8.30
C PRO A 148 -3.78 -7.69 6.82
N SER A 149 -3.87 -6.41 6.46
CA SER A 149 -4.19 -5.98 5.10
C SER A 149 -3.27 -4.86 4.62
N LEU A 150 -2.66 -5.05 3.46
CA LEU A 150 -1.89 -4.02 2.75
C LEU A 150 -2.71 -3.51 1.56
N LEU A 151 -3.23 -2.30 1.67
CA LEU A 151 -3.87 -1.60 0.57
C LEU A 151 -2.82 -0.88 -0.28
N VAL A 152 -2.87 -1.05 -1.60
CA VAL A 152 -1.90 -0.45 -2.52
C VAL A 152 -2.63 0.30 -3.63
N VAL A 153 -2.19 1.52 -3.92
CA VAL A 153 -2.69 2.32 -5.03
C VAL A 153 -1.61 3.26 -5.54
N GLY A 154 -1.55 3.49 -6.85
CA GLY A 154 -0.73 4.55 -7.43
C GLY A 154 -1.37 5.92 -7.21
N ASP A 155 -0.58 6.97 -6.98
CA ASP A 155 -1.08 8.34 -6.79
C ASP A 155 -1.86 8.89 -7.99
N ASN A 156 -1.59 8.39 -9.19
CA ASN A 156 -2.27 8.75 -10.44
C ASN A 156 -3.27 7.68 -10.91
N SER A 157 -3.61 6.70 -10.06
CA SER A 157 -4.56 5.63 -10.37
C SER A 157 -6.02 6.14 -10.35
N PRO A 158 -6.91 5.64 -11.22
CA PRO A 158 -8.34 5.94 -11.13
C PRO A 158 -9.00 5.38 -9.85
N ALA A 159 -8.32 4.50 -9.11
CA ALA A 159 -8.85 3.85 -7.91
C ALA A 159 -8.46 4.55 -6.59
N VAL A 160 -7.78 5.70 -6.61
CA VAL A 160 -7.28 6.38 -5.39
C VAL A 160 -8.38 6.59 -4.37
N ASP A 161 -9.50 7.18 -4.77
CA ASP A 161 -10.59 7.54 -3.86
C ASP A 161 -11.23 6.28 -3.25
N ALA A 162 -11.49 5.27 -4.07
CA ALA A 162 -12.07 4.00 -3.62
C ALA A 162 -11.15 3.25 -2.63
N VAL A 163 -9.84 3.28 -2.84
CA VAL A 163 -8.86 2.66 -1.93
C VAL A 163 -8.75 3.45 -0.62
N VAL A 164 -8.78 4.77 -0.68
CA VAL A 164 -8.78 5.64 0.51
C VAL A 164 -10.07 5.43 1.32
N GLU A 165 -11.21 5.32 0.66
CA GLU A 165 -12.49 5.00 1.30
C GLU A 165 -12.45 3.61 1.95
N CYS A 166 -11.90 2.61 1.26
CA CYS A 166 -11.68 1.27 1.82
C CYS A 166 -10.84 1.33 3.09
N ASN A 167 -9.72 2.06 3.07
CA ASN A 167 -8.88 2.27 4.25
C ASN A 167 -9.65 2.91 5.41
N ALA A 168 -10.51 3.89 5.12
CA ALA A 168 -11.35 4.54 6.13
C ALA A 168 -12.31 3.57 6.81
N LYS A 169 -12.76 2.51 6.11
CA LYS A 169 -13.66 1.47 6.63
C LYS A 169 -12.94 0.29 7.31
N LEU A 170 -11.62 0.18 7.25
CA LEU A 170 -10.89 -0.95 7.86
C LEU A 170 -10.28 -0.61 9.23
N ASP A 171 -9.94 -1.67 9.98
CA ASP A 171 -9.22 -1.57 11.26
C ASP A 171 -7.81 -1.00 11.04
N PRO A 172 -7.49 0.19 11.59
CA PRO A 172 -6.18 0.83 11.39
C PRO A 172 -5.04 0.10 12.10
N THR A 173 -5.32 -0.80 13.05
CA THR A 173 -4.27 -1.56 13.75
C THR A 173 -3.76 -2.74 12.92
N LYS A 174 -4.54 -3.17 11.92
CA LYS A 174 -4.24 -4.31 11.04
C LYS A 174 -4.05 -3.89 9.57
N THR A 175 -4.41 -2.66 9.22
CA THR A 175 -4.42 -2.19 7.84
C THR A 175 -3.35 -1.13 7.59
N THR A 176 -2.59 -1.31 6.52
CA THR A 176 -1.62 -0.32 6.04
C THR A 176 -2.02 0.16 4.65
N LEU A 177 -2.02 1.48 4.43
CA LEU A 177 -2.22 2.09 3.12
C LEU A 177 -0.88 2.53 2.52
N LEU A 178 -0.54 1.96 1.37
CA LEU A 178 0.60 2.35 0.55
C LEU A 178 0.13 3.10 -0.70
N LYS A 179 0.24 4.42 -0.69
CA LYS A 179 0.12 5.26 -1.88
C LYS A 179 1.49 5.34 -2.56
N MET A 180 1.62 4.76 -3.74
CA MET A 180 2.87 4.72 -4.50
C MET A 180 3.02 5.99 -5.34
N ALA A 181 4.04 6.78 -5.02
CA ALA A 181 4.35 8.01 -5.75
C ALA A 181 4.80 7.73 -7.19
N ASP A 182 4.45 8.62 -8.11
CA ASP A 182 4.76 8.55 -9.54
C ASP A 182 4.26 7.24 -10.19
N CYS A 183 3.08 6.79 -9.78
CA CYS A 183 2.53 5.49 -10.18
C CYS A 183 1.08 5.62 -10.60
N GLY A 184 0.76 5.06 -11.76
CA GLY A 184 -0.61 5.00 -12.28
C GLY A 184 -1.36 3.74 -11.83
N GLY A 185 -2.18 3.23 -12.74
CA GLY A 185 -3.17 2.19 -12.46
C GLY A 185 -2.62 0.78 -12.25
N PHE A 186 -1.36 0.50 -12.60
CA PHE A 186 -0.74 -0.82 -12.39
C PHE A 186 0.59 -0.75 -11.63
N PRO A 187 0.56 -0.63 -10.29
CA PRO A 187 1.79 -0.59 -9.49
C PRO A 187 2.70 -1.81 -9.67
N GLN A 188 2.12 -2.99 -9.93
CA GLN A 188 2.86 -4.22 -10.17
C GLN A 188 3.59 -4.26 -11.52
N VAL A 189 3.23 -3.39 -12.47
CA VAL A 189 3.90 -3.28 -13.77
C VAL A 189 4.83 -2.07 -13.80
N SER A 190 4.34 -0.92 -13.33
CA SER A 190 5.08 0.34 -13.40
C SER A 190 6.18 0.43 -12.34
N GLN A 191 5.97 -0.16 -11.15
CA GLN A 191 6.93 -0.08 -10.03
C GLN A 191 7.09 -1.43 -9.27
N PRO A 192 7.38 -2.55 -9.97
CA PRO A 192 7.41 -3.89 -9.36
C PRO A 192 8.43 -4.01 -8.21
N ALA A 193 9.58 -3.34 -8.31
CA ALA A 193 10.62 -3.40 -7.27
C ALA A 193 10.15 -2.79 -5.93
N LYS A 194 9.45 -1.66 -5.99
CA LYS A 194 8.89 -1.00 -4.79
C LYS A 194 7.75 -1.81 -4.20
N LEU A 195 6.88 -2.38 -5.05
CA LEU A 195 5.81 -3.27 -4.60
C LEU A 195 6.35 -4.56 -3.96
N ALA A 196 7.39 -5.16 -4.54
CA ALA A 196 8.04 -6.34 -3.98
C ALA A 196 8.70 -6.05 -2.61
N GLU A 197 9.31 -4.87 -2.44
CA GLU A 197 9.84 -4.45 -1.14
C GLU A 197 8.73 -4.27 -0.10
N ALA A 198 7.61 -3.63 -0.48
CA ALA A 198 6.45 -3.48 0.40
C ALA A 198 5.85 -4.84 0.79
N PHE A 199 5.71 -5.75 -0.17
CA PHE A 199 5.24 -7.11 0.07
C PHE A 199 6.15 -7.87 1.05
N LYS A 200 7.48 -7.77 0.88
CA LYS A 200 8.44 -8.37 1.80
C LYS A 200 8.22 -7.87 3.23
N TYR A 201 8.09 -6.55 3.44
CA TYR A 201 7.87 -6.01 4.78
C TYR A 201 6.52 -6.41 5.37
N PHE A 202 5.47 -6.51 4.56
CA PHE A 202 4.16 -6.99 4.99
C PHE A 202 4.25 -8.44 5.51
N VAL A 203 4.83 -9.33 4.72
CA VAL A 203 5.03 -10.74 5.08
C VAL A 203 5.95 -10.88 6.31
N GLN A 204 6.99 -10.05 6.43
CA GLN A 204 7.83 -9.98 7.64
C GLN A 204 7.06 -9.54 8.88
N GLY A 205 6.15 -8.57 8.75
CA GLY A 205 5.27 -8.13 9.84
C GLY A 205 4.35 -9.24 10.37
N MET A 206 4.06 -10.24 9.53
CA MET A 206 3.30 -11.43 9.92
C MET A 206 4.16 -12.53 10.57
N GLY A 207 5.48 -12.32 10.70
CA GLY A 207 6.41 -13.29 11.28
C GLY A 207 7.04 -14.26 10.26
N TYR A 208 6.75 -14.10 8.98
CA TYR A 208 7.36 -14.89 7.91
C TYR A 208 8.70 -14.28 7.44
N MET A 209 9.57 -15.11 6.86
CA MET A 209 10.84 -14.66 6.28
C MET A 209 11.71 -13.75 7.19
N PRO A 210 11.95 -14.08 8.47
CA PRO A 210 12.69 -13.22 9.39
C PRO A 210 14.15 -12.99 8.98
N SER A 211 14.73 -13.94 8.24
CA SER A 211 16.13 -13.90 7.78
C SER A 211 16.31 -13.11 6.48
N ALA A 212 15.23 -12.65 5.83
CA ALA A 212 15.36 -11.85 4.61
C ALA A 212 15.89 -10.46 4.94
N SER A 213 16.99 -10.07 4.29
CA SER A 213 17.65 -8.80 4.56
C SER A 213 16.73 -7.60 4.34
N MET A 214 16.75 -6.67 5.29
CA MET A 214 16.15 -5.34 5.10
C MET A 214 17.05 -4.51 4.18
N THR A 215 16.56 -4.23 2.97
CA THR A 215 17.28 -3.47 1.93
C THR A 215 17.72 -2.10 2.43
N ARG A 216 16.91 -1.44 3.28
CA ARG A 216 17.28 -0.17 3.92
C ARG A 216 18.37 -0.31 4.99
N LEU A 217 18.41 -1.41 5.74
CA LEU A 217 19.36 -1.59 6.84
C LEU A 217 20.77 -1.93 6.33
N MET A 218 20.89 -2.61 5.17
CA MET A 218 22.19 -2.94 4.59
C MET A 218 22.93 -1.74 4.00
N ARG A 219 22.24 -0.72 3.49
CA ARG A 219 22.89 0.52 3.01
C ARG A 219 23.51 1.34 4.15
N SER A 220 23.11 1.10 5.41
CA SER A 220 23.65 1.79 6.58
C SER A 220 24.95 1.16 7.14
N ARG A 221 25.30 -0.08 6.76
CA ARG A 221 26.41 -0.83 7.38
C ARG A 221 27.78 -0.65 6.71
N THR A 222 27.98 0.32 5.81
CA THR A 222 29.29 0.56 5.16
C THR A 222 30.03 1.82 5.61
N ALA A 223 29.73 2.38 6.79
CA ALA A 223 30.52 3.48 7.36
C ALA A 223 30.86 3.25 8.83
N SER A 224 31.63 2.21 9.12
CA SER A 224 32.47 2.15 10.33
C SER A 224 33.74 1.40 9.97
N GLY A 225 34.75 2.16 9.52
CA GLY A 225 36.11 1.66 9.33
C GLY A 225 36.71 1.35 10.69
N SER A 226 36.87 0.06 10.99
CA SER A 226 37.63 -0.42 12.14
C SER A 226 39.01 -0.82 11.66
N SER A 227 40.03 -0.11 12.15
CA SER A 227 41.45 -0.31 11.92
C SER A 227 41.90 -1.74 12.22
N VAL A 228 42.49 -2.41 11.23
CA VAL A 228 43.27 -3.65 11.41
C VAL A 228 44.74 -3.37 11.14
N THR A 229 45.47 -2.98 12.18
CA THR A 229 46.93 -3.14 12.22
C THR A 229 47.28 -3.71 13.59
N SER A 230 47.24 -5.03 13.72
CA SER A 230 47.88 -5.73 14.83
C SER A 230 48.90 -6.68 14.23
N LEU A 231 50.15 -6.23 14.29
CA LEU A 231 51.35 -7.01 13.97
C LEU A 231 51.44 -8.22 14.90
N GLU A 232 51.70 -9.37 14.29
CA GLU A 232 52.03 -10.63 14.92
C GLU A 232 53.52 -10.62 15.31
N GLY A 233 53.87 -11.00 16.55
CA GLY A 233 55.28 -11.08 16.94
C GLY A 233 55.59 -11.35 18.40
N GLN A 234 55.80 -12.63 18.71
CA GLN A 234 56.78 -13.17 19.66
C GLN A 234 56.52 -13.14 21.18
N ARG A 235 56.34 -14.37 21.70
CA ARG A 235 56.52 -14.77 23.11
C ARG A 235 57.95 -14.52 23.58
N SER A 236 58.12 -14.01 24.80
CA SER A 236 59.29 -14.29 25.65
C SER A 236 58.99 -14.13 27.14
N ARG A 237 59.69 -14.95 27.92
CA ARG A 237 59.45 -15.34 29.32
C ARG A 237 59.95 -14.31 30.34
N SER A 238 59.39 -14.45 31.55
CA SER A 238 60.06 -14.48 32.87
C SER A 238 60.00 -13.27 33.81
N HIS A 239 59.87 -13.63 35.10
CA HIS A 239 60.28 -12.97 36.34
C HIS A 239 59.29 -12.09 37.15
N THR A 240 58.75 -12.73 38.21
CA THR A 240 58.75 -12.39 39.66
C THR A 240 58.70 -10.93 40.12
N GLY A 241 57.80 -10.66 41.07
CA GLY A 241 57.99 -9.60 42.08
C GLY A 241 56.71 -9.25 42.85
N GLU A 242 56.62 -9.69 44.11
CA GLU A 242 55.69 -9.16 45.12
C GLU A 242 55.94 -7.66 45.38
N GLY A 243 54.89 -6.91 45.75
CA GLY A 243 55.03 -5.51 46.15
C GLY A 243 53.74 -4.85 46.62
N THR A 244 53.46 -5.01 47.92
CA THR A 244 52.43 -4.31 48.70
C THR A 244 52.69 -2.79 48.79
N ARG A 245 51.62 -1.98 48.79
CA ARG A 245 51.38 -0.70 49.58
C ARG A 245 50.31 0.12 48.84
N SER A 246 49.08 0.30 49.35
CA SER A 246 48.65 1.19 50.45
C SER A 246 49.22 2.62 50.38
N ARG A 247 48.39 3.61 49.98
CA ARG A 247 47.89 4.68 50.89
C ARG A 247 47.04 5.74 50.17
N SER A 248 46.07 6.19 50.96
CA SER A 248 45.07 7.26 50.83
C SER A 248 45.64 8.68 50.92
N HIS A 249 44.77 9.68 50.64
CA HIS A 249 44.61 11.04 51.23
C HIS A 249 44.39 12.13 50.15
N THR A 250 43.16 12.65 49.97
CA THR A 250 42.40 13.73 50.68
C THR A 250 42.73 15.17 50.24
N GLY A 251 41.70 16.00 50.08
CA GLY A 251 41.75 17.48 49.98
C GLY A 251 41.01 18.01 48.76
N GLU A 252 39.69 18.26 48.78
CA GLU A 252 38.96 19.46 49.26
C GLU A 252 39.27 20.80 48.56
N GLY A 253 38.19 21.49 48.13
CA GLY A 253 38.12 22.91 47.76
C GLY A 253 38.51 23.22 46.31
N THR A 254 37.88 24.10 45.53
CA THR A 254 36.90 25.16 45.83
C THR A 254 36.27 25.60 44.50
N ARG A 255 35.04 26.11 44.57
CA ARG A 255 34.25 26.74 43.50
C ARG A 255 35.00 27.90 42.82
N ASN A 256 34.83 28.08 41.51
CA ASN A 256 34.16 29.28 40.94
C ASN A 256 33.98 29.22 39.41
N ARG A 257 32.81 29.72 38.99
CA ARG A 257 32.38 30.01 37.61
C ARG A 257 32.87 31.38 37.15
N SER A 258 33.09 31.53 35.85
CA SER A 258 32.89 32.74 35.02
C SER A 258 32.98 32.29 33.56
N HIS A 259 31.88 32.18 32.80
CA HIS A 259 31.20 33.20 31.98
C HIS A 259 32.14 34.07 31.12
N THR A 260 32.02 33.90 29.80
CA THR A 260 32.18 34.97 28.80
C THR A 260 31.01 34.91 27.82
N ASP A 261 30.36 36.07 27.69
CA ASP A 261 29.22 36.41 26.84
C ASP A 261 29.52 36.37 25.34
N THR A 262 28.47 36.15 24.54
CA THR A 262 28.21 36.99 23.37
C THR A 262 26.71 37.01 23.10
N ARG A 263 26.12 38.21 23.26
CA ARG A 263 24.70 38.55 23.09
C ARG A 263 24.61 39.43 21.84
N ILE A 264 23.67 39.14 20.93
CA ILE A 264 23.18 40.12 19.95
C ILE A 264 21.66 40.16 20.09
N GLU A 265 21.15 41.40 20.12
CA GLU A 265 19.81 41.80 20.53
C GLU A 265 18.71 41.49 19.51
N LEU A 266 17.51 41.30 20.05
CA LEU A 266 16.21 41.39 19.38
C LEU A 266 15.72 42.85 19.48
N THR A 267 14.98 43.34 18.48
CA THR A 267 13.65 43.92 18.71
C THR A 267 12.80 43.98 17.43
N PRO A 268 11.46 43.83 17.56
CA PRO A 268 10.51 43.74 16.46
C PRO A 268 9.76 45.07 16.23
N ASN A 269 8.99 45.18 15.14
CA ASN A 269 7.83 46.07 15.12
C ASN A 269 6.66 45.51 14.31
N SER A 270 5.56 45.28 15.01
CA SER A 270 4.16 45.19 14.55
C SER A 270 3.64 46.63 14.27
N ALA A 271 2.47 46.98 13.72
CA ALA A 271 1.26 46.30 13.26
C ALA A 271 0.39 47.32 12.47
N ASN A 272 -0.68 46.81 11.83
CA ASN A 272 -2.00 47.45 11.59
C ASN A 272 -2.11 48.52 10.46
N ASN A 273 -3.20 48.63 9.66
CA ASN A 273 -4.51 47.99 9.66
C ASN A 273 -5.30 48.30 8.36
N ALA A 274 -6.37 47.51 8.13
CA ALA A 274 -7.69 47.87 7.60
C ALA A 274 -8.03 47.87 6.08
N GLU A 275 -8.91 46.91 5.75
CA GLU A 275 -10.27 47.03 5.18
C GLU A 275 -10.59 47.19 3.66
N GLN A 276 -11.62 46.40 3.28
CA GLN A 276 -12.67 46.57 2.26
C GLN A 276 -12.41 46.25 0.77
N SER A 277 -13.03 45.17 0.25
CA SER A 277 -14.41 45.17 -0.29
C SER A 277 -14.64 44.08 -1.36
N SER A 278 -15.76 43.36 -1.24
CA SER A 278 -16.34 42.46 -2.25
C SER A 278 -17.10 43.26 -3.32
N PRO A 279 -17.43 42.65 -4.48
CA PRO A 279 -18.87 42.56 -4.81
C PRO A 279 -19.34 41.29 -5.55
N LYS A 280 -20.57 40.89 -5.16
CA LYS A 280 -21.76 40.37 -5.86
C LYS A 280 -21.72 39.50 -7.15
N SER A 281 -22.63 38.52 -7.07
CA SER A 281 -23.24 37.61 -8.05
C SER A 281 -23.90 38.26 -9.29
N MET A 282 -23.95 37.53 -10.41
CA MET A 282 -25.01 37.59 -11.43
C MET A 282 -25.18 36.22 -12.12
N GLU A 283 -26.43 35.74 -12.14
CA GLU A 283 -26.97 34.67 -12.98
C GLU A 283 -27.12 35.16 -14.44
N VAL A 284 -27.00 34.27 -15.42
CA VAL A 284 -27.73 34.37 -16.71
C VAL A 284 -28.07 32.95 -17.20
N SER A 285 -29.37 32.67 -17.29
CA SER A 285 -29.96 31.63 -18.14
C SER A 285 -30.38 32.24 -19.48
N CYS A 286 -30.11 31.54 -20.57
CA CYS A 286 -30.94 31.40 -21.78
C CYS A 286 -30.58 30.06 -22.42
#